data_AF-A0A7S2VW54-F1
#
_entry.id   AF-A0A7S2VW54-F1
#
_cell.length_a   1.000
_cell.length_b   1.000
_cell.length_c   1.000
_cell.angle_alpha   90.00
_cell.angle_beta   90.00
_cell.angle_gamma   90.00
#
_symmetry.space_group_name_H-M   'P 1'
#
loop_
_entity.id
_entity.type
_entity.pdbx_description
1 polymer ?
#
loop_
_entity_poly.entity_id
_entity_poly.type
_entity_poly.pdbx_seq_one_letter_code
_entity_poly.pdbx_strand_id
1 'polypeptide(L)'
;SFAADSVSAYAPSAFSGTSLKATSNGSSMSMATGMGVNGFGRIGRLVTRIMMEDEECNLTAINAGSATPDYMAYQYKYDTIHGIAKGTVEIDGDFLVLNGKKIMTSRCRDPKEVGWGALGADYVCESTGVFLTKEKAQSIIDGGAKKVIYSAL
;
A
#
# COMPACT_ATOMS: atom_id res chain seq x y z
N SER A 1 69.52 37.12 -14.07
CA SER A 1 69.18 36.21 -15.17
C SER A 1 67.67 36.08 -15.24
N PHE A 2 67.13 36.11 -16.47
CA PHE A 2 65.81 35.71 -16.98
C PHE A 2 64.97 34.79 -16.07
N ALA A 3 63.64 34.72 -16.08
CA ALA A 3 62.51 35.39 -16.76
C ALA A 3 61.23 34.67 -16.26
N ALA A 4 60.05 35.21 -16.61
CA ALA A 4 58.83 34.50 -17.02
C ALA A 4 57.55 34.89 -16.25
N ASP A 5 56.62 35.42 -17.06
CA ASP A 5 55.24 35.79 -16.81
C ASP A 5 54.28 34.62 -16.52
N SER A 6 53.08 35.01 -16.05
CA SER A 6 51.77 34.31 -16.10
C SER A 6 51.55 33.17 -15.08
N VAL A 7 50.39 32.98 -14.46
CA VAL A 7 48.99 33.05 -14.90
C VAL A 7 48.07 33.40 -13.73
N SER A 8 47.04 34.21 -13.99
CA SER A 8 45.90 34.49 -13.10
C SER A 8 45.00 33.26 -12.94
N ALA A 9 44.81 32.79 -11.71
CA ALA A 9 43.76 31.82 -11.37
C ALA A 9 42.57 32.55 -10.74
N TYR A 10 41.51 32.71 -11.54
CA TYR A 10 40.22 33.26 -11.13
C TYR A 10 39.48 32.25 -10.26
N ALA A 11 39.35 32.54 -8.96
CA ALA A 11 38.48 31.77 -8.06
C ALA A 11 37.05 32.35 -8.13
N PRO A 12 36.01 31.56 -8.47
CA PRO A 12 34.65 32.06 -8.42
C PRO A 12 34.20 32.16 -6.96
N SER A 13 34.03 33.39 -6.47
CA SER A 13 33.38 33.68 -5.18
C SER A 13 31.93 33.24 -5.23
N ALA A 14 31.53 32.43 -4.25
CA ALA A 14 30.24 31.78 -4.13
C ALA A 14 29.05 32.74 -4.32
N PHE A 15 28.14 32.38 -5.24
CA PHE A 15 26.81 32.96 -5.32
C PHE A 15 26.01 32.49 -4.09
N SER A 16 25.80 33.41 -3.14
CA SER A 16 24.88 33.23 -2.03
C SER A 16 23.44 33.20 -2.56
N GLY A 17 23.01 32.03 -3.03
CA GLY A 17 21.62 31.74 -3.31
C GLY A 17 20.88 31.53 -2.00
N THR A 18 20.07 32.51 -1.59
CA THR A 18 19.04 32.33 -0.57
C THR A 18 18.17 31.14 -0.99
N SER A 19 18.26 30.03 -0.26
CA SER A 19 17.39 28.88 -0.47
C SER A 19 15.94 29.35 -0.35
N LEU A 20 15.20 29.30 -1.45
CA LEU A 20 13.76 29.49 -1.46
C LEU A 20 13.17 28.37 -0.60
N LYS A 21 12.73 28.71 0.62
CA LYS A 21 11.83 27.86 1.40
C LYS A 21 10.61 27.58 0.51
N ALA A 22 10.44 26.32 0.12
CA ALA A 22 9.20 25.86 -0.48
C ALA A 22 8.06 26.28 0.46
N THR A 23 7.13 27.06 -0.08
CA THR A 23 5.88 27.43 0.57
C THR A 23 5.17 26.15 1.01
N SER A 24 5.04 25.94 2.32
CA SER A 24 4.16 24.93 2.86
C SER A 24 2.74 25.29 2.46
N ASN A 25 2.24 24.67 1.38
CA ASN A 25 0.81 24.70 1.11
C ASN A 25 0.09 24.02 2.29
N GLY A 26 -0.99 24.67 2.69
CA GLY A 26 -1.64 24.51 3.99
C GLY A 26 -1.90 23.07 4.40
N SER A 27 -1.90 22.89 5.71
CA SER A 27 -2.27 21.68 6.43
C SER A 27 -3.60 21.11 5.93
N SER A 28 -3.57 20.23 4.92
CA SER A 28 -4.53 19.13 4.89
C SER A 28 -4.03 18.13 5.91
N MET A 29 -4.80 17.85 6.95
CA MET A 29 -4.61 16.59 7.68
C MET A 29 -4.78 15.48 6.64
N SER A 30 -3.69 14.95 6.09
CA SER A 30 -3.74 13.84 5.15
C SER A 30 -4.13 12.62 5.96
N MET A 31 -5.44 12.35 6.01
CA MET A 31 -5.95 11.12 6.60
C MET A 31 -5.41 9.96 5.78
N ALA A 32 -4.92 8.92 6.46
CA ALA A 32 -4.47 7.69 5.82
C ALA A 32 -5.57 7.17 4.86
N THR A 33 -5.17 6.84 3.64
CA THR A 33 -6.08 6.43 2.57
C THR A 33 -6.66 5.05 2.88
N GLY A 34 -7.97 4.90 2.80
CA GLY A 34 -8.63 3.62 3.00
C GLY A 34 -8.30 2.61 1.91
N MET A 35 -7.65 1.50 2.28
CA MET A 35 -7.18 0.46 1.35
C MET A 35 -7.86 -0.89 1.62
N GLY A 36 -8.10 -1.64 0.54
CA GLY A 36 -8.52 -3.03 0.57
C GLY A 36 -7.72 -3.91 -0.38
N VAL A 37 -7.72 -5.21 -0.13
CA VAL A 37 -7.06 -6.20 -1.00
C VAL A 37 -8.07 -7.28 -1.39
N ASN A 38 -8.31 -7.45 -2.68
CA ASN A 38 -9.05 -8.58 -3.23
C ASN A 38 -8.04 -9.61 -3.77
N GLY A 39 -8.01 -10.78 -3.14
CA GLY A 39 -7.04 -11.85 -3.39
C GLY A 39 -5.86 -11.82 -2.43
N PHE A 40 -5.70 -12.86 -1.61
CA PHE A 40 -4.59 -12.98 -0.66
C PHE A 40 -3.49 -13.94 -1.14
N GLY A 41 -3.19 -13.87 -2.43
CA GLY A 41 -2.14 -14.64 -3.09
C GLY A 41 -0.73 -14.07 -2.84
N ARG A 42 0.23 -14.42 -3.69
CA ARG A 42 1.61 -13.90 -3.59
C ARG A 42 1.64 -12.36 -3.60
N ILE A 43 0.99 -11.72 -4.57
CA ILE A 43 0.97 -10.25 -4.68
C ILE A 43 0.18 -9.64 -3.52
N GLY A 44 -1.04 -10.10 -3.26
CA GLY A 44 -1.87 -9.56 -2.18
C GLY A 44 -1.20 -9.58 -0.80
N ARG A 45 -0.44 -10.63 -0.48
CA ARG A 45 0.32 -10.69 0.79
C ARG A 45 1.46 -9.67 0.85
N LEU A 46 2.19 -9.47 -0.24
CA LEU A 46 3.26 -8.49 -0.29
C LEU A 46 2.71 -7.06 -0.23
N VAL A 47 1.64 -6.79 -0.96
CA VAL A 47 0.92 -5.51 -0.89
C VAL A 47 0.43 -5.24 0.54
N THR A 48 -0.14 -6.25 1.21
CA THR A 48 -0.54 -6.15 2.62
C THR A 48 0.64 -5.81 3.53
N ARG A 49 1.79 -6.48 3.36
CA ARG A 49 3.00 -6.19 4.15
C ARG A 49 3.46 -4.75 3.95
N ILE A 50 3.51 -4.27 2.70
CA ILE A 50 3.90 -2.90 2.36
C ILE A 50 2.92 -1.89 2.96
N MET A 51 1.60 -2.12 2.82
CA MET A 51 0.57 -1.25 3.40
C MET A 51 0.63 -1.18 4.93
N MET A 52 1.11 -2.23 5.60
CA MET A 52 1.28 -2.24 7.06
C MET A 52 2.55 -1.51 7.53
N GLU A 53 3.49 -1.23 6.62
CA GLU A 53 4.71 -0.45 6.91
C GLU A 53 4.55 1.04 6.53
N ASP A 54 3.46 1.42 5.86
CA ASP A 54 3.18 2.78 5.37
C ASP A 54 2.02 3.42 6.14
N GLU A 55 2.31 4.51 6.85
CA GLU A 55 1.33 5.25 7.66
C GLU A 55 0.26 5.95 6.80
N GLU A 56 0.52 6.20 5.52
CA GLU A 56 -0.47 6.76 4.59
C GLU A 56 -1.48 5.70 4.12
N CYS A 57 -1.23 4.41 4.40
CA CYS A 57 -2.09 3.31 4.00
C CYS A 57 -2.94 2.79 5.17
N ASN A 58 -4.24 3.09 5.13
CA ASN A 58 -5.20 2.49 6.05
C ASN A 58 -5.82 1.20 5.47
N LEU A 59 -5.11 0.07 5.53
CA LEU A 59 -5.71 -1.24 5.22
C LEU A 59 -6.83 -1.61 6.19
N THR A 60 -8.05 -1.82 5.69
CA THR A 60 -9.23 -2.17 6.51
C THR A 60 -9.87 -3.52 6.17
N ALA A 61 -9.71 -4.00 4.94
CA ALA A 61 -10.38 -5.22 4.47
C ALA A 61 -9.52 -6.06 3.51
N ILE A 62 -9.61 -7.39 3.65
CA ILE A 62 -8.98 -8.36 2.75
C ILE A 62 -10.02 -9.42 2.37
N ASN A 63 -10.31 -9.58 1.08
CA ASN A 63 -11.09 -10.71 0.59
C ASN A 63 -10.15 -11.80 0.08
N ALA A 64 -10.14 -12.96 0.72
CA ALA A 64 -9.16 -14.02 0.46
C ALA A 64 -9.72 -15.22 -0.32
N GLY A 65 -10.96 -15.11 -0.82
CA GLY A 65 -11.63 -16.17 -1.56
C GLY A 65 -11.96 -17.37 -0.68
N SER A 66 -11.03 -18.31 -0.51
CA SER A 66 -11.23 -19.53 0.28
C SER A 66 -10.33 -19.65 1.52
N ALA A 67 -9.35 -18.76 1.69
CA ALA A 67 -8.44 -18.85 2.85
C ALA A 67 -9.14 -18.41 4.14
N THR A 68 -8.99 -19.22 5.19
CA THR A 68 -9.46 -18.90 6.54
C THR A 68 -8.48 -17.96 7.25
N PRO A 69 -8.91 -17.21 8.28
CA PRO A 69 -8.05 -16.25 8.99
C PRO A 69 -6.77 -16.90 9.58
N ASP A 70 -6.87 -18.13 10.08
CA ASP A 70 -5.73 -18.92 10.59
C ASP A 70 -4.70 -19.21 9.50
N TYR A 71 -5.17 -19.60 8.31
CA TYR A 71 -4.28 -19.85 7.20
C TYR A 71 -3.67 -18.56 6.66
N MET A 72 -4.45 -17.47 6.60
CA MET A 72 -3.96 -16.14 6.22
C MET A 72 -2.88 -15.64 7.19
N ALA A 73 -3.06 -15.79 8.49
CA ALA A 73 -2.08 -15.42 9.50
C ALA A 73 -0.76 -16.17 9.30
N TYR A 74 -0.83 -17.49 9.07
CA TYR A 74 0.35 -18.30 8.76
C TYR A 74 1.07 -17.82 7.50
N GLN A 75 0.34 -17.65 6.38
CA GLN A 75 0.91 -17.22 5.11
C GLN A 75 1.45 -15.78 5.15
N TYR A 76 0.83 -14.90 5.94
CA TYR A 76 1.33 -13.56 6.15
C TYR A 76 2.62 -13.59 6.95
N LYS A 77 2.68 -14.39 8.02
CA LYS A 77 3.84 -14.49 8.90
C LYS A 77 5.05 -15.13 8.22
N TYR A 78 4.85 -16.22 7.47
CA TYR A 78 5.94 -16.98 6.88
C TYR A 78 5.91 -16.91 5.34
N ASP A 79 6.93 -16.29 4.75
CA ASP A 79 7.16 -16.28 3.31
C ASP A 79 8.54 -16.84 2.98
N THR A 80 8.63 -17.75 2.01
CA THR A 80 9.89 -18.42 1.66
C THR A 80 10.91 -17.48 1.01
N ILE A 81 10.45 -16.45 0.30
CA ILE A 81 11.33 -15.52 -0.43
C ILE A 81 11.64 -14.29 0.42
N HIS A 82 10.62 -13.74 1.07
CA HIS A 82 10.73 -12.48 1.83
C HIS A 82 10.90 -12.71 3.34
N GLY A 83 10.99 -13.96 3.78
CA GLY A 83 11.18 -14.32 5.18
C GLY A 83 9.97 -14.04 6.05
N ILE A 84 10.24 -13.96 7.36
CA ILE A 84 9.23 -13.78 8.39
C ILE A 84 8.77 -12.32 8.40
N ALA A 85 7.45 -12.08 8.42
CA ALA A 85 6.90 -10.74 8.55
C ALA A 85 7.30 -10.11 9.89
N LYS A 86 7.57 -8.81 9.87
CA LYS A 86 7.88 -8.05 11.07
C LYS A 86 6.61 -7.81 11.89
N GLY A 87 6.77 -7.77 13.21
CA GLY A 87 5.70 -7.41 14.13
C GLY A 87 4.77 -8.57 14.50
N THR A 88 3.59 -8.24 15.03
CA THR A 88 2.64 -9.22 15.57
C THR A 88 1.57 -9.61 14.55
N VAL A 89 1.18 -10.87 14.60
CA VAL A 89 0.14 -11.46 13.74
C VAL A 89 -0.75 -12.29 14.64
N GLU A 90 -1.98 -11.84 14.82
CA GLU A 90 -2.99 -12.43 15.67
C GLU A 90 -4.31 -12.58 14.90
N ILE A 91 -5.25 -13.34 15.45
CA ILE A 91 -6.56 -13.60 14.84
C ILE A 91 -7.62 -13.32 15.89
N ASP A 92 -8.68 -12.64 15.48
CA ASP A 92 -9.86 -12.38 16.31
C ASP A 92 -11.11 -12.66 15.46
N GLY A 93 -11.60 -13.91 15.51
CA GLY A 93 -12.71 -14.36 14.67
C GLY A 93 -12.39 -14.24 13.17
N ASP A 94 -13.20 -13.46 12.45
CA ASP A 94 -12.99 -13.15 11.03
C ASP A 94 -12.03 -11.99 10.79
N PHE A 95 -11.32 -11.52 11.81
CA PHE A 95 -10.34 -10.45 11.67
C PHE A 95 -8.92 -10.98 11.76
N LEU A 96 -8.06 -10.44 10.90
CA LEU A 96 -6.62 -10.53 11.03
C LEU A 96 -6.14 -9.30 11.79
N VAL A 97 -5.39 -9.51 12.87
CA VAL A 97 -4.87 -8.42 13.70
C VAL A 97 -3.36 -8.33 13.46
N LEU A 98 -2.94 -7.28 12.75
CA LEU A 98 -1.54 -7.06 12.37
C LEU A 98 -1.01 -5.83 13.09
N ASN A 99 0.01 -5.99 13.93
CA ASN A 99 0.57 -4.88 14.74
C ASN A 99 -0.51 -4.13 15.55
N GLY A 100 -1.48 -4.86 16.09
CA GLY A 100 -2.64 -4.30 16.82
C GLY A 100 -3.74 -3.71 15.92
N LYS A 101 -3.55 -3.66 14.60
CA LYS A 101 -4.55 -3.17 13.65
C LYS A 101 -5.50 -4.29 13.24
N LYS A 102 -6.79 -4.10 13.49
CA LYS A 102 -7.84 -5.07 13.18
C LYS A 102 -8.32 -4.90 11.74
N ILE A 103 -8.15 -5.94 10.92
CA ILE A 103 -8.47 -5.94 9.48
C ILE A 103 -9.53 -7.01 9.23
N MET A 104 -10.66 -6.61 8.64
CA MET A 104 -11.73 -7.54 8.29
C MET A 104 -11.24 -8.50 7.21
N THR A 105 -11.48 -9.80 7.39
CA THR A 105 -11.26 -10.79 6.33
C THR A 105 -12.59 -11.34 5.83
N SER A 106 -12.72 -11.46 4.52
CA SER A 106 -13.89 -12.05 3.87
C SER A 106 -13.50 -13.16 2.91
N ARG A 107 -14.50 -13.97 2.56
CA ARG A 107 -14.37 -15.15 1.69
C ARG A 107 -15.46 -15.15 0.62
N CYS A 108 -15.88 -13.97 0.20
CA CYS A 108 -16.96 -13.78 -0.77
C CYS A 108 -16.46 -14.11 -2.18
N ARG A 109 -17.28 -14.82 -2.94
CA ARG A 109 -16.99 -15.12 -4.35
C ARG A 109 -17.31 -13.95 -5.27
N ASP A 110 -18.39 -13.24 -4.98
CA ASP A 110 -18.68 -11.94 -5.60
C ASP A 110 -18.03 -10.83 -4.75
N PRO A 111 -17.07 -10.06 -5.30
CA PRO A 111 -16.43 -8.97 -4.57
C PRO A 111 -17.39 -7.87 -4.12
N LYS A 112 -18.58 -7.75 -4.73
CA LYS A 112 -19.59 -6.77 -4.32
C LYS A 112 -20.09 -7.02 -2.90
N GLU A 113 -20.23 -8.29 -2.52
CA GLU A 113 -20.78 -8.72 -1.22
C GLU A 113 -19.88 -8.36 -0.04
N VAL A 114 -18.61 -8.04 -0.30
CA VAL A 114 -17.65 -7.63 0.74
C VAL A 114 -18.06 -6.30 1.39
N GLY A 115 -18.76 -5.42 0.65
CA GLY A 115 -19.18 -4.12 1.17
C GLY A 115 -18.01 -3.17 1.45
N TRP A 116 -17.04 -3.09 0.54
CA TRP A 116 -15.81 -2.30 0.64
C TRP A 116 -16.02 -0.87 1.17
N GLY A 117 -17.02 -0.16 0.66
CA GLY A 117 -17.29 1.22 1.07
C GLY A 117 -17.69 1.34 2.54
N ALA A 118 -18.47 0.38 3.05
CA ALA A 118 -18.86 0.33 4.47
C ALA A 118 -17.68 -0.03 5.38
N LEU A 119 -16.69 -0.76 4.85
CA LEU A 119 -15.44 -1.07 5.55
C LEU A 119 -14.38 0.04 5.40
N GLY A 120 -14.70 1.14 4.71
CA GLY A 120 -13.76 2.25 4.48
C GLY A 120 -12.62 1.92 3.51
N ALA A 121 -12.76 0.90 2.67
CA ALA A 121 -11.79 0.53 1.65
C ALA A 121 -12.08 1.28 0.34
N ASP A 122 -11.58 2.50 0.23
CA ASP A 122 -11.77 3.37 -0.94
C ASP A 122 -11.02 2.87 -2.18
N TYR A 123 -9.80 2.37 -1.99
CA TYR A 123 -8.96 1.85 -3.06
C TYR A 123 -8.72 0.36 -2.84
N VAL A 124 -9.10 -0.46 -3.82
CA VAL A 124 -8.94 -1.91 -3.73
C VAL A 124 -7.88 -2.38 -4.71
N CYS A 125 -6.87 -3.07 -4.19
CA CYS A 125 -5.92 -3.81 -5.02
C CYS A 125 -6.57 -5.13 -5.45
N GLU A 126 -6.82 -5.27 -6.75
CA GLU A 126 -7.32 -6.49 -7.37
C GLU A 126 -6.14 -7.38 -7.77
N SER A 127 -5.93 -8.45 -6.99
CA SER A 127 -4.80 -9.36 -7.12
C SER A 127 -5.20 -10.85 -7.16
N THR A 128 -6.46 -11.14 -7.48
CA THR A 128 -6.94 -12.51 -7.72
C THR A 128 -6.50 -13.06 -9.08
N GLY A 129 -6.26 -12.17 -10.06
CA GLY A 129 -6.05 -12.56 -11.46
C GLY A 129 -7.33 -12.92 -12.22
N VAL A 130 -8.51 -12.77 -11.62
CA VAL A 130 -9.80 -13.17 -12.22
C VAL A 130 -10.58 -11.97 -12.76
N PHE A 131 -10.53 -10.84 -12.06
CA PHE A 131 -11.29 -9.62 -12.38
C PHE A 131 -10.44 -8.62 -13.17
N LEU A 132 -9.94 -9.02 -14.33
CA LEU A 132 -8.95 -8.25 -15.12
C LEU A 132 -9.55 -7.31 -16.18
N THR A 133 -10.87 -7.20 -16.26
CA THR A 133 -11.53 -6.27 -17.17
C THR A 133 -12.37 -5.28 -16.38
N LYS A 134 -12.65 -4.13 -16.98
CA LYS A 134 -13.49 -3.10 -16.37
C LYS A 134 -14.85 -3.65 -15.94
N GLU A 135 -15.47 -4.47 -16.78
CA GLU A 135 -16.79 -5.07 -16.55
C GLU A 135 -16.76 -6.02 -15.35
N LYS A 136 -15.69 -6.82 -15.22
CA LYS A 136 -15.54 -7.76 -14.10
C LYS A 136 -15.25 -7.03 -12.79
N ALA A 137 -14.32 -6.07 -12.82
CA ALA A 137 -13.95 -5.29 -11.64
C ALA A 137 -15.03 -4.30 -11.18
N GLN A 138 -16.05 -4.04 -12.02
CA GLN A 138 -17.19 -3.22 -11.65
C GLN A 138 -17.88 -3.72 -10.38
N SER A 139 -17.90 -5.04 -10.14
CA SER A 139 -18.41 -5.64 -8.89
C SER A 139 -17.76 -5.05 -7.62
N ILE A 140 -16.46 -4.74 -7.66
CA ILE A 140 -15.72 -4.15 -6.53
C ILE A 140 -16.17 -2.71 -6.28
N ILE A 141 -16.35 -1.93 -7.36
CA ILE A 141 -16.87 -0.56 -7.30
C ILE A 141 -18.32 -0.56 -6.80
N ASP A 142 -19.14 -1.49 -7.28
CA ASP A 142 -20.53 -1.65 -6.86
C ASP A 142 -20.63 -2.08 -5.38
N GLY A 143 -19.57 -2.69 -4.82
CA GLY A 143 -19.42 -2.95 -3.39
C GLY A 143 -19.03 -1.71 -2.57
N GLY A 144 -18.88 -0.55 -3.22
CA GLY A 144 -18.63 0.74 -2.58
C GLY A 144 -17.19 1.23 -2.62
N ALA A 145 -16.27 0.51 -3.28
CA ALA A 145 -14.93 1.03 -3.52
C ALA A 145 -14.98 2.20 -4.52
N LYS A 146 -14.09 3.18 -4.36
CA LYS A 146 -13.98 4.34 -5.28
C LYS A 146 -13.12 4.03 -6.49
N LYS A 147 -12.04 3.26 -6.31
CA LYS A 147 -11.12 2.88 -7.39
C LYS A 147 -10.60 1.45 -7.21
N VAL A 148 -10.31 0.81 -8.34
CA VAL A 148 -9.68 -0.51 -8.41
C VAL A 148 -8.32 -0.38 -9.08
N ILE A 149 -7.31 -1.02 -8.49
CA ILE A 149 -5.94 -1.10 -9.02
C ILE A 149 -5.70 -2.56 -9.41
N TYR A 150 -5.51 -2.81 -10.70
CA TYR A 150 -5.20 -4.15 -11.20
C TYR A 150 -3.73 -4.48 -10.95
N SER A 151 -3.45 -5.66 -10.39
CA SER A 151 -2.08 -6.13 -10.18
C SER A 151 -1.59 -7.12 -11.25
N ALA A 152 -2.30 -7.21 -12.38
CA ALA A 152 -2.01 -8.12 -13.46
C ALA A 152 -2.35 -7.47 -14.81
N LEU A 153 -1.72 -7.99 -15.87
CA LEU A 153 -1.85 -7.54 -17.26
C LEU A 153 -2.86 -8.41 -18.01
#